data_AF-A0A239D281-F1
#
_entry.id   AF-A0A239D281-F1
#
_cell.length_a   1.000
_cell.length_b   1.000
_cell.length_c   1.000
_cell.angle_alpha   90.00
_cell.angle_beta   90.00
_cell.angle_gamma   90.00
#
_symmetry.space_group_name_H-M   'P 1'
#
loop_
_entity.id
_entity.type
_entity.pdbx_description
1 polymer ?
#
loop_
_entity_poly.entity_id
_entity_poly.type
_entity_poly.pdbx_seq_one_letter_code
_entity_poly.pdbx_strand_id
1 'polypeptide(L)'
;MATLFSVPGGELELPERPVVESWDAAGHPGQVRLRAFLDALVELVGPTVNEREGDLALALTVGLDDKVPLTRGGHDLDNYLFPVVRELGPERFAAVFARKHHAPSSTIAIGPAAPVDSAADWRGEPRLSVRTEVSASSPAWKAAIHEACRAAGPALPPGVPVELHIRFEVSARRNWSTLWKPAIDALGPLLGIPDPERPYRPHDDRIVGLALHRALDESLGHDVVITAWWRAV
;
A
#
# COMPACT_ATOMS: atom_id res chain seq x y z
N MET A 1 -10.53 -13.51 14.01
CA MET A 1 -10.81 -13.06 12.63
C MET A 1 -9.94 -11.85 12.35
N ALA A 2 -9.32 -11.76 11.17
CA ALA A 2 -8.46 -10.62 10.84
C ALA A 2 -9.31 -9.35 10.69
N THR A 3 -9.01 -8.31 11.48
CA THR A 3 -9.68 -7.01 11.36
C THR A 3 -9.18 -6.31 10.09
N LEU A 4 -10.10 -6.08 9.15
CA LEU A 4 -9.91 -5.20 8.00
C LEU A 4 -10.71 -3.90 8.23
N PHE A 5 -10.41 -2.88 7.45
CA PHE A 5 -11.06 -1.57 7.54
C PHE A 5 -11.72 -1.19 6.21
N SER A 6 -12.76 -0.36 6.26
CA SER A 6 -13.40 0.17 5.06
C SER A 6 -12.68 1.39 4.51
N VAL A 7 -12.86 1.65 3.21
CA VAL A 7 -12.44 2.90 2.57
C VAL A 7 -13.20 4.06 3.22
N PRO A 8 -12.53 5.15 3.66
CA PRO A 8 -13.19 6.33 4.20
C PRO A 8 -14.00 7.06 3.11
N GLY A 9 -15.13 7.66 3.50
CA GLY A 9 -15.89 8.56 2.61
C GLY A 9 -15.38 10.00 2.67
N GLY A 10 -16.01 10.88 1.88
CA GLY A 10 -15.69 12.32 1.88
C GLY A 10 -14.46 12.67 1.03
N GLU A 11 -14.47 12.26 -0.24
CA GLU A 11 -13.38 12.54 -1.18
C GLU A 11 -13.20 14.05 -1.42
N LEU A 12 -11.95 14.50 -1.37
CA LEU A 12 -11.49 15.82 -1.75
C LEU A 12 -10.67 15.70 -3.03
N GLU A 13 -10.91 16.57 -4.01
CA GLU A 13 -10.07 16.64 -5.20
C GLU A 13 -8.70 17.21 -4.82
N LEU A 14 -7.64 16.55 -5.31
CA LEU A 14 -6.27 17.03 -5.12
C LEU A 14 -5.99 18.17 -6.11
N PRO A 15 -5.38 19.28 -5.65
CA PRO A 15 -5.07 20.42 -6.50
C PRO A 15 -4.02 20.10 -7.57
N GLU A 16 -3.18 19.11 -7.29
CA GLU A 16 -2.13 18.63 -8.19
C GLU A 16 -2.18 17.10 -8.30
N ARG A 17 -1.67 16.58 -9.42
CA ARG A 17 -1.57 15.13 -9.59
C ARG A 17 -0.54 14.55 -8.61
N PRO A 18 -0.84 13.39 -7.99
CA PRO A 18 0.13 12.67 -7.19
C PRO A 18 1.43 12.44 -7.96
N VAL A 19 2.55 12.61 -7.26
CA VAL A 19 3.90 12.42 -7.81
C VAL A 19 4.46 11.13 -7.24
N VAL A 20 4.97 10.26 -8.12
CA VAL A 20 5.64 9.01 -7.72
C VAL A 20 6.92 9.35 -6.97
N GLU A 21 7.19 8.68 -5.85
CA GLU A 21 8.49 8.78 -5.20
C GLU A 21 9.60 8.29 -6.15
N SER A 22 10.53 9.18 -6.46
CA SER A 22 11.71 8.89 -7.28
C SER A 22 12.94 8.71 -6.39
N TRP A 23 13.91 7.92 -6.87
CA TRP A 23 15.23 7.75 -6.24
C TRP A 23 16.25 8.79 -6.71
N ASP A 24 15.79 9.86 -7.37
CA ASP A 24 16.66 10.93 -7.85
C ASP A 24 17.35 11.67 -6.69
N ALA A 25 18.53 12.23 -6.98
CA ALA A 25 19.28 13.03 -6.03
C ALA A 25 18.49 14.24 -5.50
N ALA A 26 18.81 14.68 -4.27
CA ALA A 26 18.23 15.87 -3.67
C ALA A 26 18.40 17.10 -4.60
N GLY A 27 17.32 17.85 -4.81
CA GLY A 27 17.29 19.00 -5.73
C GLY A 27 16.97 18.66 -7.19
N HIS A 28 16.85 17.37 -7.55
CA HIS A 28 16.33 16.99 -8.87
C HIS A 28 14.88 17.50 -9.05
N PRO A 29 14.47 17.91 -10.27
CA PRO A 29 13.11 18.41 -10.50
C PRO A 29 12.00 17.45 -10.03
N GLY A 30 12.25 16.14 -10.05
CA GLY A 30 11.33 15.14 -9.50
C GLY A 30 11.12 15.29 -7.98
N GLN A 31 12.20 15.48 -7.22
CA GLN A 31 12.15 15.68 -5.77
C GLN A 31 11.48 17.01 -5.40
N VAL A 32 11.74 18.08 -6.17
CA VAL A 32 11.11 19.39 -5.96
C VAL A 32 9.60 19.29 -6.17
N ARG A 33 9.14 18.62 -7.24
CA ARG A 33 7.71 18.39 -7.48
C ARG A 33 7.06 17.54 -6.40
N LEU A 34 7.74 16.47 -5.96
CA LEU A 34 7.23 15.63 -4.88
C LEU A 34 7.07 16.43 -3.59
N ARG A 35 8.05 17.24 -3.20
CA ARG A 35 7.96 18.08 -2.00
C ARG A 35 6.81 19.08 -2.11
N ALA A 36 6.69 19.80 -3.22
CA ALA A 36 5.60 20.75 -3.44
C ALA A 36 4.22 20.08 -3.35
N PHE A 37 4.06 18.91 -3.97
CA PHE A 37 2.83 18.10 -3.85
C PHE A 37 2.53 17.71 -2.41
N LEU A 38 3.53 17.24 -1.66
CA LEU A 38 3.35 16.83 -0.26
C LEU A 38 3.01 18.02 0.65
N ASP A 39 3.64 19.17 0.44
CA ASP A 39 3.36 20.39 1.21
C ASP A 39 1.90 20.83 0.98
N ALA A 40 1.45 20.90 -0.28
CA ALA A 40 0.07 21.22 -0.62
C ALA A 40 -0.94 20.20 -0.07
N LEU A 41 -0.58 18.91 -0.07
CA LEU A 41 -1.40 17.86 0.51
C LEU A 41 -1.51 18.01 2.03
N VAL A 42 -0.41 18.27 2.74
CA VAL A 42 -0.41 18.48 4.19
C VAL A 42 -1.23 19.73 4.55
N GLU A 43 -1.16 20.80 3.77
CA GLU A 43 -2.03 21.96 3.97
C GLU A 43 -3.52 21.61 3.81
N LEU A 44 -3.85 20.76 2.82
CA LEU A 44 -5.22 20.35 2.54
C LEU A 44 -5.81 19.44 3.63
N VAL A 45 -5.07 18.42 4.07
CA VAL A 45 -5.61 17.35 4.93
C VAL A 45 -5.06 17.34 6.36
N GLY A 46 -3.99 18.08 6.62
CA GLY A 46 -3.34 18.18 7.94
C GLY A 46 -4.28 18.58 9.07
N PRO A 47 -5.17 19.58 8.91
CA PRO A 47 -6.16 19.91 9.93
C PRO A 47 -7.05 18.71 10.30
N THR A 48 -7.56 17.99 9.29
CA THR A 48 -8.39 16.78 9.50
C THR A 48 -7.63 15.68 10.25
N VAL A 49 -6.34 15.49 9.93
CA VAL A 49 -5.49 14.50 10.61
C VAL A 49 -5.20 14.93 12.05
N ASN A 50 -4.95 16.20 12.30
CA ASN A 50 -4.55 16.70 13.62
C ASN A 50 -5.70 16.81 14.61
N GLU A 51 -6.90 17.17 14.15
CA GLU A 51 -8.07 17.37 15.02
C GLU A 51 -8.76 16.06 15.43
N ARG A 52 -8.56 14.98 14.67
CA ARG A 52 -9.24 13.70 14.92
C ARG A 52 -8.50 12.84 15.94
N GLU A 53 -9.25 12.39 16.94
CA GLU A 53 -8.82 11.35 17.87
C GLU A 53 -8.97 9.94 17.27
N GLY A 54 -8.15 9.01 17.75
CA GLY A 54 -8.16 7.62 17.32
C GLY A 54 -7.44 7.35 16.00
N ASP A 55 -7.50 6.08 15.58
CA ASP A 55 -6.88 5.63 14.33
C ASP A 55 -7.71 6.09 13.12
N LEU A 56 -6.99 6.52 12.07
CA LEU A 56 -7.56 7.02 10.82
C LEU A 56 -7.45 5.98 9.70
N ALA A 57 -8.27 6.18 8.68
CA ALA A 57 -8.12 5.57 7.38
C ALA A 57 -7.89 6.67 6.32
N LEU A 58 -7.02 6.39 5.36
CA LEU A 58 -6.73 7.26 4.21
C LEU A 58 -6.98 6.52 2.91
N ALA A 59 -7.63 7.15 1.93
CA ALA A 59 -7.74 6.62 0.58
C ALA A 59 -7.21 7.63 -0.44
N LEU A 60 -6.30 7.19 -1.31
CA LEU A 60 -5.75 7.96 -2.41
C LEU A 60 -6.20 7.37 -3.75
N THR A 61 -6.92 8.14 -4.54
CA THR A 61 -7.30 7.76 -5.90
C THR A 61 -6.46 8.54 -6.89
N VAL A 62 -5.60 7.84 -7.64
CA VAL A 62 -4.75 8.41 -8.69
C VAL A 62 -5.50 8.37 -10.02
N GLY A 63 -5.84 9.55 -10.54
CA GLY A 63 -6.34 9.74 -11.89
C GLY A 63 -5.19 9.80 -12.89
N LEU A 64 -5.18 8.87 -13.84
CA LEU A 64 -4.22 8.81 -14.93
C LEU A 64 -4.88 9.21 -16.26
N ASP A 65 -4.11 9.78 -17.18
CA ASP A 65 -4.58 10.05 -18.54
C ASP A 65 -4.96 8.75 -19.27
N ASP A 66 -5.98 8.80 -20.14
CA ASP A 66 -6.48 7.65 -20.92
C ASP A 66 -5.42 6.92 -21.75
N LYS A 67 -4.29 7.58 -22.03
CA LYS A 67 -3.16 7.03 -22.80
C LYS A 67 -2.12 6.32 -21.93
N VAL A 68 -2.15 6.54 -20.62
CA VAL A 68 -1.22 5.96 -19.65
C VAL A 68 -1.71 4.57 -19.27
N PRO A 69 -0.95 3.50 -19.55
CA PRO A 69 -1.36 2.16 -19.16
C PRO A 69 -1.46 2.02 -17.63
N LEU A 70 -2.54 1.41 -17.13
CA LEU A 70 -2.68 1.18 -15.69
C LEU A 70 -1.76 0.07 -15.16
N THR A 71 -1.41 -0.94 -15.97
CA THR A 71 -0.73 -2.16 -15.51
C THR A 71 0.76 -2.23 -15.86
N ARG A 72 1.35 -1.13 -16.35
CA ARG A 72 2.77 -1.02 -16.69
C ARG A 72 3.20 0.45 -16.75
N GLY A 73 4.48 0.71 -16.48
CA GLY A 73 5.09 2.01 -16.73
C GLY A 73 5.59 2.74 -15.48
N GLY A 74 5.64 2.06 -14.33
CA GLY A 74 6.16 2.59 -13.07
C GLY A 74 5.15 3.42 -12.28
N HIS A 75 3.86 3.10 -12.40
CA HIS A 75 2.77 3.73 -11.65
C HIS A 75 2.36 2.87 -10.46
N ASP A 76 3.33 2.33 -9.73
CA ASP A 76 3.10 1.47 -8.57
C ASP A 76 2.42 2.27 -7.46
N LEU A 77 1.34 1.71 -6.90
CA LEU A 77 0.50 2.43 -5.93
C LEU A 77 1.22 2.73 -4.61
N ASP A 78 2.16 1.87 -4.20
CA ASP A 78 2.96 2.10 -2.99
C ASP A 78 3.87 3.32 -3.13
N ASN A 79 4.42 3.58 -4.32
CA ASN A 79 5.27 4.75 -4.56
C ASN A 79 4.49 6.08 -4.52
N TYR A 80 3.16 6.05 -4.69
CA TYR A 80 2.29 7.21 -4.44
C TYR A 80 1.90 7.32 -2.96
N LEU A 81 1.55 6.19 -2.35
CA LEU A 81 0.95 6.15 -1.02
C LEU A 81 1.97 6.35 0.11
N PHE A 82 3.15 5.75 -0.03
CA PHE A 82 4.21 5.79 0.99
C PHE A 82 4.67 7.21 1.36
N PRO A 83 5.02 8.11 0.41
CA PRO A 83 5.45 9.45 0.77
C PRO A 83 4.33 10.25 1.47
N VAL A 84 3.06 10.08 1.04
CA VAL A 84 1.91 10.74 1.67
C VAL A 84 1.77 10.32 3.13
N VAL A 85 1.77 9.01 3.40
CA VAL A 85 1.57 8.50 4.76
C VAL A 85 2.79 8.77 5.65
N ARG A 86 4.00 8.79 5.07
CA ARG A 86 5.22 9.18 5.78
C ARG A 86 5.14 10.61 6.31
N GLU A 87 4.66 11.56 5.51
CA GLU A 87 4.53 12.97 5.91
C GLU A 87 3.38 13.19 6.91
N LEU A 88 2.28 12.43 6.80
CA LEU A 88 1.11 12.56 7.70
C LEU A 88 1.24 11.81 9.04
N GLY A 89 2.32 11.06 9.26
CA GLY A 89 2.52 10.25 10.46
C GLY A 89 1.90 8.84 10.29
N PRO A 90 2.69 7.81 9.95
CA PRO A 90 2.18 6.46 9.69
C PRO A 90 1.46 5.86 10.89
N GLU A 91 1.85 6.23 12.11
CA GLU A 91 1.24 5.77 13.35
C GLU A 91 -0.23 6.18 13.51
N ARG A 92 -0.67 7.24 12.80
CA ARG A 92 -2.05 7.74 12.83
C ARG A 92 -3.04 6.86 12.06
N PHE A 93 -2.55 5.96 11.20
CA PHE A 93 -3.40 5.20 10.28
C PHE A 93 -3.47 3.72 10.68
N ALA A 94 -4.69 3.22 10.82
CA ALA A 94 -4.95 1.77 10.87
C ALA A 94 -5.18 1.16 9.49
N ALA A 95 -5.52 1.97 8.48
CA ALA A 95 -5.64 1.51 7.12
C ALA A 95 -5.32 2.61 6.11
N VAL A 96 -4.70 2.22 5.00
CA VAL A 96 -4.47 3.09 3.87
C VAL A 96 -4.83 2.37 2.59
N PHE A 97 -5.47 3.10 1.68
CA PHE A 97 -5.97 2.60 0.41
C PHE A 97 -5.38 3.43 -0.71
N ALA A 98 -5.05 2.77 -1.81
CA ALA A 98 -4.71 3.43 -3.05
C ALA A 98 -5.44 2.77 -4.21
N ARG A 99 -5.88 3.57 -5.18
CA ARG A 99 -6.46 3.08 -6.44
C ARG A 99 -5.92 3.91 -7.58
N LYS A 100 -5.70 3.30 -8.74
CA LYS A 100 -5.47 4.03 -9.99
C LYS A 100 -6.52 3.66 -11.03
N HIS A 101 -6.96 4.67 -11.77
CA HIS A 101 -7.87 4.50 -12.89
C HIS A 101 -7.71 5.69 -13.84
N HIS A 102 -8.35 5.61 -15.01
CA HIS A 102 -8.34 6.73 -15.94
C HIS A 102 -9.35 7.78 -15.47
N ALA A 103 -8.85 8.97 -15.15
CA ALA A 103 -9.65 10.10 -14.70
C ALA A 103 -8.86 11.40 -14.85
N PRO A 104 -9.53 12.54 -15.10
CA PRO A 104 -8.86 13.82 -15.26
C PRO A 104 -8.23 14.34 -13.97
N SER A 105 -8.77 13.97 -12.81
CA SER A 105 -8.37 14.41 -11.48
C SER A 105 -8.10 13.24 -10.53
N SER A 106 -7.34 13.52 -9.48
CA SER A 106 -7.04 12.59 -8.38
C SER A 106 -7.77 13.04 -7.12
N THR A 107 -8.13 12.10 -6.25
CA THR A 107 -8.85 12.41 -5.00
C THR A 107 -8.16 11.81 -3.78
N ILE A 108 -8.40 12.40 -2.61
CA ILE A 108 -7.99 11.89 -1.31
C ILE A 108 -9.17 11.92 -0.34
N ALA A 109 -9.31 10.89 0.49
CA ALA A 109 -10.27 10.88 1.59
C ALA A 109 -9.55 10.48 2.89
N ILE A 110 -9.88 11.17 3.99
CA ILE A 110 -9.40 10.83 5.33
C ILE A 110 -10.59 10.82 6.28
N GLY A 111 -10.74 9.73 7.03
CA GLY A 111 -11.80 9.56 8.00
C GLY A 111 -11.41 8.62 9.13
N PRO A 112 -12.31 8.40 10.11
CA PRO A 112 -12.08 7.41 11.16
C PRO A 112 -11.86 6.02 10.56
N ALA A 113 -10.94 5.25 11.12
CA ALA A 113 -10.78 3.85 10.76
C ALA A 113 -12.00 3.07 11.25
N ALA A 114 -12.86 2.66 10.32
CA ALA A 114 -14.03 1.83 10.62
C ALA A 114 -13.70 0.36 10.32
N PRO A 115 -13.65 -0.51 11.35
CA PRO A 115 -13.54 -1.95 11.14
C PRO A 115 -14.71 -2.44 10.31
N VAL A 116 -14.44 -3.35 9.39
CA VAL A 116 -15.49 -4.10 8.71
C VAL A 116 -15.65 -5.44 9.42
N ASP A 117 -16.76 -5.59 10.16
CA ASP A 117 -17.25 -6.89 10.70
C ASP A 117 -17.49 -7.93 9.58
N SER A 118 -17.56 -7.40 8.37
CA SER A 118 -17.98 -8.02 7.14
C SER A 118 -17.25 -7.27 6.03
N ALA A 119 -16.01 -7.64 5.71
CA ALA A 119 -15.44 -7.19 4.44
C ALA A 119 -16.19 -7.97 3.36
N ALA A 120 -17.41 -7.55 2.98
CA ALA A 120 -18.36 -8.36 2.21
C ALA A 120 -17.78 -8.96 0.92
N ASP A 121 -16.71 -8.37 0.37
CA ASP A 121 -16.00 -8.85 -0.80
C ASP A 121 -14.66 -9.56 -0.51
N TRP A 122 -14.13 -9.44 0.71
CA TRP A 122 -12.85 -10.01 1.16
C TRP A 122 -13.00 -10.99 2.33
N ARG A 123 -14.20 -11.55 2.53
CA ARG A 123 -14.54 -12.48 3.64
C ARG A 123 -13.82 -13.83 3.61
N GLY A 124 -13.08 -14.13 2.55
CA GLY A 124 -12.38 -15.40 2.41
C GLY A 124 -11.21 -15.54 3.39
N GLU A 125 -10.76 -16.77 3.60
CA GLU A 125 -9.48 -17.02 4.25
C GLU A 125 -8.36 -16.26 3.51
N PRO A 126 -7.40 -15.68 4.23
CA PRO A 126 -6.24 -15.10 3.59
C PRO A 126 -5.57 -16.15 2.71
N ARG A 127 -5.23 -15.77 1.48
CA ARG A 127 -4.52 -16.67 0.57
C ARG A 127 -3.08 -16.89 1.03
N LEU A 128 -2.52 -15.90 1.75
CA LEU A 128 -1.18 -15.94 2.32
C LEU A 128 -1.21 -15.52 3.79
N SER A 129 -0.48 -16.25 4.62
CA SER A 129 -0.17 -15.87 6.01
C SER A 129 1.27 -16.26 6.32
N VAL A 130 2.07 -15.31 6.78
CA VAL A 130 3.47 -15.54 7.17
C VAL A 130 3.78 -14.76 8.45
N ARG A 131 4.42 -15.44 9.41
CA ARG A 131 4.97 -14.83 10.62
C ARG A 131 6.49 -14.80 10.51
N THR A 132 7.10 -13.68 10.85
CA THR A 132 8.55 -13.54 10.82
C THR A 132 9.06 -12.53 11.84
N GLU A 133 10.23 -12.79 12.40
CA GLU A 133 10.93 -11.92 13.36
C GLU A 133 12.10 -11.17 12.71
N VAL A 134 12.45 -11.51 11.46
CA VAL A 134 13.62 -10.95 10.77
C VAL A 134 13.37 -9.51 10.32
N SER A 135 14.46 -8.74 10.14
CA SER A 135 14.36 -7.35 9.68
C SER A 135 13.74 -7.25 8.29
N ALA A 136 12.84 -6.29 8.08
CA ALA A 136 12.23 -6.00 6.77
C ALA A 136 13.24 -5.56 5.70
N SER A 137 14.42 -5.10 6.10
CA SER A 137 15.53 -4.78 5.19
C SER A 137 16.38 -5.99 4.79
N SER A 138 16.16 -7.16 5.42
CA SER A 138 16.96 -8.36 5.15
C SER A 138 16.44 -9.14 3.94
N PRO A 139 17.33 -9.85 3.21
CA PRO A 139 16.89 -10.80 2.18
C PRO A 139 15.99 -11.92 2.72
N ALA A 140 16.18 -12.33 3.98
CA ALA A 140 15.40 -13.37 4.63
C ALA A 140 13.92 -13.00 4.78
N TRP A 141 13.62 -11.71 5.00
CA TRP A 141 12.25 -11.20 5.06
C TRP A 141 11.51 -11.44 3.75
N LYS A 142 12.13 -11.00 2.64
CA LYS A 142 11.55 -11.16 1.32
C LYS A 142 11.42 -12.63 0.93
N ALA A 143 12.41 -13.45 1.26
CA ALA A 143 12.38 -14.89 1.00
C ALA A 143 11.21 -15.60 1.70
N ALA A 144 10.93 -15.26 2.97
CA ALA A 144 9.83 -15.86 3.73
C ALA A 144 8.46 -15.54 3.10
N ILE A 145 8.23 -14.28 2.71
CA ILE A 145 6.98 -13.85 2.05
C ILE A 145 6.88 -14.48 0.66
N HIS A 146 7.97 -14.51 -0.09
CA HIS A 146 8.04 -15.09 -1.43
C HIS A 146 7.70 -16.58 -1.43
N GLU A 147 8.22 -17.34 -0.47
CA GLU A 147 7.90 -18.77 -0.37
C GLU A 147 6.43 -18.99 0.04
N ALA A 148 5.93 -18.23 1.02
CA ALA A 148 4.51 -18.26 1.38
C ALA A 148 3.61 -17.90 0.19
N CYS A 149 4.04 -16.95 -0.65
CA CYS A 149 3.32 -16.51 -1.85
C CYS A 149 3.29 -17.61 -2.92
N ARG A 150 4.42 -18.29 -3.13
CA ARG A 150 4.50 -19.45 -4.02
C ARG A 150 3.59 -20.60 -3.55
N ALA A 151 3.56 -20.87 -2.25
CA ALA A 151 2.73 -21.92 -1.67
C ALA A 151 1.22 -21.62 -1.76
N ALA A 152 0.84 -20.33 -1.77
CA ALA A 152 -0.55 -19.89 -1.85
C ALA A 152 -1.24 -20.16 -3.21
N GLY A 153 -0.46 -20.42 -4.27
CA GLY A 153 -1.00 -20.78 -5.58
C GLY A 153 -0.19 -20.26 -6.77
N PRO A 154 -0.65 -20.53 -7.99
CA PRO A 154 0.03 -20.07 -9.19
C PRO A 154 -0.05 -18.54 -9.35
N ALA A 155 0.88 -18.01 -10.13
CA ALA A 155 0.85 -16.61 -10.57
C ALA A 155 -0.47 -16.28 -11.27
N LEU A 156 -0.94 -15.05 -11.10
CA LEU A 156 -2.06 -14.54 -11.90
C LEU A 156 -1.62 -14.37 -13.37
N PRO A 157 -2.52 -14.60 -14.34
CA PRO A 157 -2.19 -14.48 -15.77
C PRO A 157 -1.52 -13.12 -16.06
N PRO A 158 -0.48 -13.06 -16.92
CA PRO A 158 0.22 -11.82 -17.21
C PRO A 158 -0.72 -10.71 -17.69
N GLY A 159 -0.42 -9.46 -17.30
CA GLY A 159 -1.16 -8.27 -17.76
C GLY A 159 -2.53 -8.04 -17.11
N VAL A 160 -3.07 -9.01 -16.37
CA VAL A 160 -4.35 -8.86 -15.66
C VAL A 160 -4.18 -7.90 -14.48
N PRO A 161 -5.04 -6.86 -14.35
CA PRO A 161 -5.04 -5.98 -13.19
C PRO A 161 -5.33 -6.74 -11.89
N VAL A 162 -4.75 -6.27 -10.79
CA VAL A 162 -4.83 -6.93 -9.47
C VAL A 162 -5.37 -5.95 -8.44
N GLU A 163 -6.30 -6.42 -7.62
CA GLU A 163 -6.60 -5.80 -6.33
C GLU A 163 -5.95 -6.61 -5.22
N LEU A 164 -5.25 -5.92 -4.32
CA LEU A 164 -4.41 -6.52 -3.28
C LEU A 164 -4.73 -5.90 -1.91
N HIS A 165 -5.02 -6.76 -0.94
CA HIS A 165 -5.12 -6.39 0.47
C HIS A 165 -3.98 -7.05 1.24
N ILE A 166 -3.25 -6.27 2.04
CA ILE A 166 -2.24 -6.77 2.98
C ILE A 166 -2.57 -6.24 4.37
N ARG A 167 -2.60 -7.13 5.36
CA ARG A 167 -2.69 -6.77 6.77
C ARG A 167 -1.37 -7.11 7.46
N PHE A 168 -0.82 -6.12 8.17
CA PHE A 168 0.34 -6.23 9.03
C PHE A 168 -0.13 -6.23 10.48
N GLU A 169 0.12 -7.32 11.18
CA GLU A 169 0.01 -7.39 12.64
C GLU A 169 1.38 -7.13 13.24
N VAL A 170 1.47 -6.09 14.07
CA VAL A 170 2.74 -5.56 14.60
C VAL A 170 2.54 -5.00 16.01
N SER A 171 3.62 -4.85 16.77
CA SER A 171 3.58 -3.99 17.97
C SER A 171 3.59 -2.50 17.60
N ALA A 172 3.07 -1.64 18.48
CA ALA A 172 3.02 -0.19 18.27
C ALA A 172 4.40 0.46 18.13
N ARG A 173 5.48 -0.23 18.54
CA ARG A 173 6.86 0.25 18.44
C ARG A 173 7.43 0.18 17.03
N ARG A 174 6.79 -0.55 16.11
CA ARG A 174 7.28 -0.76 14.76
C ARG A 174 6.64 0.25 13.81
N ASN A 175 7.47 0.94 13.03
CA ASN A 175 6.98 1.74 11.91
C ASN A 175 6.49 0.80 10.80
N TRP A 176 5.18 0.56 10.78
CA TRP A 176 4.55 -0.39 9.86
C TRP A 176 4.65 0.02 8.39
N SER A 177 4.81 1.31 8.08
CA SER A 177 4.92 1.77 6.67
C SER A 177 6.19 1.30 5.98
N THR A 178 7.26 1.10 6.74
CA THR A 178 8.53 0.56 6.22
C THR A 178 8.45 -0.91 5.80
N LEU A 179 7.37 -1.61 6.16
CA LEU A 179 7.15 -3.01 5.81
C LEU A 179 6.52 -3.18 4.43
N TRP A 180 5.86 -2.14 3.92
CA TRP A 180 5.00 -2.23 2.73
C TRP A 180 5.77 -2.62 1.49
N LYS A 181 6.79 -1.82 1.13
CA LYS A 181 7.54 -2.05 -0.10
C LYS A 181 8.29 -3.38 -0.09
N PRO A 182 9.03 -3.76 0.97
CA PRO A 182 9.64 -5.08 1.03
C PRO A 182 8.65 -6.25 0.96
N ALA A 183 7.43 -6.08 1.49
CA ALA A 183 6.39 -7.10 1.39
C ALA A 183 5.83 -7.21 -0.04
N ILE A 184 5.53 -6.09 -0.69
CA ILE A 184 5.04 -6.04 -2.08
C ILE A 184 6.11 -6.59 -3.04
N ASP A 185 7.37 -6.17 -2.88
CA ASP A 185 8.52 -6.66 -3.64
C ASP A 185 8.64 -8.20 -3.59
N ALA A 186 8.19 -8.83 -2.50
CA ALA A 186 8.27 -10.28 -2.32
C ALA A 186 7.10 -11.05 -2.96
N LEU A 187 6.11 -10.37 -3.56
CA LEU A 187 4.95 -10.98 -4.21
C LEU A 187 5.19 -11.33 -5.69
N GLY A 188 6.45 -11.46 -6.10
CA GLY A 188 6.84 -11.95 -7.44
C GLY A 188 6.11 -13.22 -7.90
N PRO A 189 5.92 -14.25 -7.06
CA PRO A 189 5.20 -15.47 -7.45
C PRO A 189 3.74 -15.21 -7.81
N LEU A 190 3.12 -14.17 -7.26
CA LEU A 190 1.75 -13.76 -7.57
C LEU A 190 1.69 -12.86 -8.80
N LEU A 191 2.52 -11.81 -8.81
CA LEU A 191 2.44 -10.69 -9.76
C LEU A 191 3.20 -10.97 -11.06
N GLY A 192 4.11 -11.94 -11.06
CA GLY A 192 5.04 -12.23 -12.14
C GLY A 192 6.40 -11.57 -11.89
N ILE A 193 7.45 -12.23 -12.38
CA ILE A 193 8.85 -11.84 -12.21
C ILE A 193 9.43 -11.51 -13.60
N PRO A 194 9.62 -10.22 -13.94
CA PRO A 194 10.17 -9.82 -15.24
C PRO A 194 11.60 -10.31 -15.47
N ASP A 195 12.42 -10.31 -14.42
CA ASP A 195 13.82 -10.74 -14.45
C ASP A 195 14.03 -11.78 -13.32
N PRO A 196 14.21 -13.07 -13.65
CA PRO A 196 14.44 -14.13 -12.67
C PRO A 196 15.65 -13.89 -11.75
N GLU A 197 16.66 -13.14 -12.21
CA GLU A 197 17.84 -12.77 -11.40
C GLU A 197 17.52 -11.67 -10.38
N ARG A 198 16.36 -11.02 -10.52
CA ARG A 198 15.84 -9.98 -9.63
C ARG A 198 14.44 -10.37 -9.14
N PRO A 199 14.32 -11.46 -8.35
CA PRO A 199 13.03 -12.02 -7.96
C PRO A 199 12.17 -11.08 -7.09
N TYR A 200 12.78 -10.04 -6.53
CA TYR A 200 12.14 -9.03 -5.68
C TYR A 200 11.85 -7.71 -6.40
N ARG A 201 11.62 -7.78 -7.71
CA ARG A 201 11.14 -6.68 -8.56
C ARG A 201 9.95 -7.18 -9.38
N PRO A 202 8.80 -7.42 -8.72
CA PRO A 202 7.62 -7.98 -9.37
C PRO A 202 7.02 -7.03 -10.40
N HIS A 203 6.03 -7.48 -11.16
CA HIS A 203 5.12 -6.58 -11.88
C HIS A 203 4.06 -5.97 -10.94
N ASP A 204 4.50 -5.26 -9.90
CA ASP A 204 3.64 -4.53 -8.93
C ASP A 204 2.85 -3.38 -9.55
N ASP A 205 3.31 -2.85 -10.68
CA ASP A 205 2.53 -2.02 -11.61
C ASP A 205 1.14 -2.59 -11.92
N ARG A 206 0.94 -3.91 -11.87
CA ARG A 206 -0.37 -4.54 -12.12
C ARG A 206 -1.40 -4.26 -11.04
N ILE A 207 -0.98 -3.83 -9.85
CA ILE A 207 -1.86 -3.54 -8.72
C ILE A 207 -2.61 -2.24 -9.02
N VAL A 208 -3.91 -2.33 -9.32
CA VAL A 208 -4.78 -1.18 -9.60
C VAL A 208 -5.61 -0.75 -8.39
N GLY A 209 -5.71 -1.61 -7.37
CA GLY A 209 -6.24 -1.30 -6.05
C GLY A 209 -5.38 -1.94 -4.98
N LEU A 210 -4.94 -1.15 -4.01
CA LEU A 210 -4.09 -1.56 -2.89
C LEU A 210 -4.76 -1.15 -1.58
N ALA A 211 -4.87 -2.08 -0.64
CA ALA A 211 -5.30 -1.82 0.72
C ALA A 211 -4.26 -2.36 1.69
N LEU A 212 -3.75 -1.51 2.58
CA LEU A 212 -2.78 -1.88 3.61
C LEU A 212 -3.42 -1.61 4.97
N HIS A 213 -3.51 -2.65 5.79
CA HIS A 213 -4.14 -2.59 7.11
C HIS A 213 -3.10 -2.84 8.20
N ARG A 214 -3.23 -2.13 9.32
CA ARG A 214 -2.45 -2.34 10.54
C ARG A 214 -3.35 -2.90 11.62
N ALA A 215 -2.88 -3.95 12.27
CA ALA A 215 -3.42 -4.41 13.54
C ALA A 215 -2.32 -4.38 14.59
N LEU A 216 -2.64 -3.84 15.76
CA LEU A 216 -1.70 -3.78 16.88
C LEU A 216 -1.84 -5.03 17.75
N ASP A 217 -0.72 -5.71 17.98
CA ASP A 217 -0.59 -6.80 18.96
C ASP A 217 0.76 -6.64 19.68
N GLU A 218 0.70 -6.19 20.93
CA GLU A 218 1.90 -5.99 21.76
C GLU A 218 2.56 -7.31 22.17
N SER A 219 1.85 -8.44 22.10
CA SER A 219 2.40 -9.75 22.43
C SER A 219 3.40 -10.27 21.38
N LEU A 220 3.40 -9.67 20.18
CA LEU A 220 4.33 -10.02 19.10
C LEU A 220 5.76 -9.54 19.37
N GLY A 221 5.96 -8.54 20.23
CA GLY A 221 7.28 -7.94 20.42
C GLY A 221 7.86 -7.40 19.12
N HIS A 222 8.84 -8.11 18.55
CA HIS A 222 9.46 -7.76 17.26
C HIS A 222 8.85 -8.49 16.06
N ASP A 223 8.04 -9.52 16.30
CA ASP A 223 7.43 -10.30 15.24
C ASP A 223 6.46 -9.47 14.42
N VAL A 224 6.31 -9.89 13.16
CA VAL A 224 5.29 -9.39 12.26
C VAL A 224 4.51 -10.56 11.70
N VAL A 225 3.19 -10.47 11.70
CA VAL A 225 2.33 -11.37 10.94
C VAL A 225 1.79 -10.61 9.73
N ILE A 226 2.03 -11.17 8.54
CA ILE A 226 1.58 -10.60 7.27
C ILE A 226 0.54 -11.54 6.72
N THR A 227 -0.65 -11.00 6.45
CA THR A 227 -1.75 -11.73 5.81
C THR A 227 -2.15 -10.99 4.55
N ALA A 228 -2.42 -11.72 3.46
CA ALA A 228 -2.79 -11.10 2.20
C ALA A 228 -3.93 -11.81 1.47
N TRP A 229 -4.71 -10.99 0.77
CA TRP A 229 -5.79 -11.39 -0.10
C TRP A 229 -5.61 -10.70 -1.45
N TRP A 230 -5.96 -11.39 -2.53
CA TRP A 230 -5.93 -10.80 -3.86
C TRP A 230 -7.01 -11.36 -4.77
N ARG A 231 -7.36 -10.58 -5.78
CA ARG A 231 -8.18 -11.01 -6.92
C ARG A 231 -7.72 -10.34 -8.21
N ALA A 232 -7.95 -11.04 -9.32
CA ALA A 232 -7.90 -10.47 -10.65
C ALA A 232 -9.14 -9.60 -10.89
N VAL A 233 -8.98 -8.52 -11.68
CA VAL A 233 -10.06 -7.61 -12.09
C VAL A 233 -10.25 -7.65 -13.60
#